data_AF-A0A3C2CS12-F1
#
_entry.id   AF-A0A3C2CS12-F1
#
_cell.length_a   1.000
_cell.length_b   1.000
_cell.length_c   1.000
_cell.angle_alpha   90.00
_cell.angle_beta   90.00
_cell.angle_gamma   90.00
#
_symmetry.space_group_name_H-M   'P 1'
#
loop_
_entity.id
_entity.type
_entity.pdbx_description
1 polymer ?
#
loop_
_entity_poly.entity_id
_entity_poly.type
_entity_poly.pdbx_seq_one_letter_code
_entity_poly.pdbx_strand_id
1 'polypeptide(L)'
;MKSASKFEKFAARSWNLLNEGKPFTPIFTAGTMVLFHLGDLDTGHQMIDLILAMLIVFPMFVMYFLYDFPLFLRNYLWIPFIVFMLIWPDINISLLLFATGLYFFFTIFFWGTLYYHLRIGTSWLNFTRFWKLVLKNSDSTSGNAQEQLPKLFLLLSIWELGFGALTADINVQYTDLGLFYVFVLVFAYILHKYLFDWKPKSYETYTDGPEIPENGLSDKVVVIVIDGMRKERFYEANTPFLDQLKENGTEYLNMETVYPARTVVCFSSMFTGTYPFEHGIKSNMVWRLGIKTESIFDSLRKVGKKGRLLGIAHLVDSMGSDVETVTAVMHKDKADPHMLAKARKIMKEQDPDLFVVQMIGTDQVGHSRGVLYDDYIEKIEEADTLIKDFVEWLEQEGKMENTTLVICADHGQADGIGGHGHLDEGERFVPFFMHGPHIAKGNKVQEKHSLVSLAPTISYLLGAPYPSSSRGKVLVDAIQIERSDLK
;
A
#
# COMPACT_ATOMS: atom_id res chain seq x y z
N MET A 1 -15.17 -25.82 10.60
CA MET A 1 -14.67 -24.61 11.31
C MET A 1 -15.84 -23.95 12.02
N LYS A 2 -15.74 -23.67 13.32
CA LYS A 2 -16.78 -22.89 14.02
C LYS A 2 -16.77 -21.46 13.45
N SER A 3 -17.95 -20.90 13.22
CA SER A 3 -18.07 -19.49 12.84
C SER A 3 -17.63 -18.60 14.00
N ALA A 4 -16.90 -17.53 13.72
CA ALA A 4 -16.51 -16.56 14.73
C ALA A 4 -17.76 -16.02 15.45
N SER A 5 -17.72 -16.01 16.77
CA SER A 5 -18.75 -15.48 17.66
C SER A 5 -18.98 -13.99 17.40
N LYS A 6 -20.14 -13.47 17.85
CA LYS A 6 -20.45 -12.04 17.77
C LYS A 6 -19.39 -11.20 18.50
N PHE A 7 -18.88 -11.70 19.62
CA PHE A 7 -17.81 -11.05 20.38
C PHE A 7 -16.50 -10.98 19.60
N GLU A 8 -16.07 -12.09 18.99
CA GLU A 8 -14.84 -12.11 18.17
C GLU A 8 -14.95 -11.17 16.96
N LYS A 9 -16.12 -11.12 16.31
CA LYS A 9 -16.37 -10.19 15.20
C LYS A 9 -16.36 -8.73 15.66
N PHE A 10 -16.95 -8.43 16.80
CA PHE A 10 -16.93 -7.09 17.39
C PHE A 10 -15.51 -6.69 17.78
N ALA A 11 -14.80 -7.56 18.50
CA ALA A 11 -13.40 -7.35 18.88
C ALA A 11 -12.51 -7.12 17.64
N ALA A 12 -12.66 -7.92 16.59
CA ALA A 12 -11.91 -7.75 15.35
C ALA A 12 -12.22 -6.42 14.62
N ARG A 13 -13.47 -5.93 14.67
CA ARG A 13 -13.84 -4.64 14.09
C ARG A 13 -13.34 -3.46 14.92
N SER A 14 -13.50 -3.51 16.24
CA SER A 14 -12.94 -2.52 17.17
C SER A 14 -11.41 -2.50 17.10
N TRP A 15 -10.81 -3.65 16.80
CA TRP A 15 -9.39 -3.79 16.58
C TRP A 15 -8.90 -3.07 15.31
N ASN A 16 -9.63 -3.14 14.20
CA ASN A 16 -9.25 -2.41 12.99
C ASN A 16 -9.17 -0.90 13.23
N LEU A 17 -10.01 -0.34 14.10
CA LEU A 17 -9.94 1.07 14.50
C LEU A 17 -8.67 1.44 15.29
N LEU A 18 -8.02 0.48 15.95
CA LEU A 18 -6.76 0.70 16.68
C LEU A 18 -5.51 0.31 15.88
N ASN A 19 -5.69 -0.49 14.82
CA ASN A 19 -4.62 -0.95 13.96
C ASN A 19 -4.35 0.02 12.78
N GLU A 20 -5.36 0.79 12.37
CA GLU A 20 -5.23 1.82 11.35
C GLU A 20 -4.77 3.14 11.98
N GLY A 21 -3.73 3.79 11.42
CA GLY A 21 -3.09 4.93 12.09
C GLY A 21 -3.97 6.17 12.23
N LYS A 22 -4.90 6.42 11.30
CA LYS A 22 -5.81 7.58 11.38
C LYS A 22 -6.77 7.53 12.57
N PRO A 23 -7.49 6.42 12.82
CA PRO A 23 -8.32 6.30 14.02
C PRO A 23 -7.53 6.03 15.31
N PHE A 24 -6.31 5.47 15.24
CA PHE A 24 -5.54 5.19 16.45
C PHE A 24 -5.22 6.43 17.28
N THR A 25 -4.62 7.47 16.69
CA THR A 25 -4.21 8.67 17.43
C THR A 25 -5.35 9.27 18.27
N PRO A 26 -6.55 9.59 17.71
CA PRO A 26 -7.63 10.15 18.52
C PRO A 26 -8.14 9.21 19.60
N ILE A 27 -8.29 7.91 19.31
CA ILE A 27 -8.79 6.94 20.30
C ILE A 27 -7.79 6.78 21.45
N PHE A 28 -6.50 6.64 21.12
CA PHE A 28 -5.45 6.42 22.10
C PHE A 28 -5.21 7.65 22.97
N THR A 29 -5.18 8.85 22.39
CA THR A 29 -5.07 10.11 23.16
C THR A 29 -6.24 10.26 24.12
N ALA A 30 -7.48 10.12 23.64
CA ALA A 30 -8.66 10.28 24.49
C ALA A 30 -8.71 9.23 25.61
N GLY A 31 -8.42 7.97 25.30
CA GLY A 31 -8.31 6.91 26.29
C GLY A 31 -7.23 7.21 27.34
N THR A 32 -6.06 7.68 26.91
CA THR A 32 -4.96 8.04 27.81
C THR A 32 -5.35 9.18 28.75
N MET A 33 -5.97 10.23 28.22
CA MET A 33 -6.42 11.38 29.00
C MET A 33 -7.43 10.97 30.08
N VAL A 34 -8.44 10.18 29.70
CA VAL A 34 -9.44 9.66 30.65
C VAL A 34 -8.78 8.77 31.71
N LEU A 35 -7.92 7.83 31.29
CA LEU A 35 -7.24 6.91 32.20
C LEU A 35 -6.35 7.63 33.22
N PHE A 36 -5.65 8.68 32.80
CA PHE A 36 -4.76 9.45 33.67
C PHE A 36 -5.54 10.18 34.76
N HIS A 37 -6.67 10.81 34.41
CA HIS A 37 -7.52 11.53 35.36
C HIS A 37 -8.55 10.67 36.07
N LEU A 38 -8.57 9.34 35.89
CA LEU A 38 -9.57 8.47 36.54
C LEU A 38 -9.67 8.69 38.07
N GLY A 39 -8.55 9.00 38.73
CA GLY A 39 -8.52 9.32 40.16
C GLY A 39 -9.00 10.73 40.52
N ASP A 40 -8.98 11.66 39.56
CA ASP A 40 -9.42 13.05 39.73
C ASP A 40 -10.90 13.23 39.42
N LEU A 41 -11.55 12.25 38.79
CA LEU A 41 -12.93 12.31 38.30
C LEU A 41 -14.00 12.07 39.38
N ASP A 42 -13.66 12.28 40.65
CA ASP A 42 -14.53 11.98 41.81
C ASP A 42 -15.73 12.95 41.91
N THR A 43 -15.69 14.08 41.20
CA THR A 43 -16.86 14.95 40.99
C THR A 43 -17.33 14.93 39.54
N GLY A 44 -18.64 14.77 39.32
CA GLY A 44 -19.22 14.77 37.97
C GLY A 44 -18.95 16.05 37.16
N HIS A 45 -18.52 17.14 37.79
CA HIS A 45 -18.14 18.40 37.13
C HIS A 45 -16.77 18.31 36.46
N GLN A 46 -15.76 17.69 37.08
CA GLN A 46 -14.45 17.50 36.46
C GLN A 46 -14.50 16.62 35.21
N MET A 47 -15.42 15.65 35.16
CA MET A 47 -15.68 14.88 33.94
C MET A 47 -16.23 15.75 32.81
N ILE A 48 -17.15 16.66 33.13
CA ILE A 48 -17.69 17.60 32.15
C ILE A 48 -16.58 18.53 31.65
N ASP A 49 -15.74 19.05 32.55
CA ASP A 49 -14.63 19.93 32.18
C ASP A 49 -13.61 19.20 31.30
N LEU A 50 -13.31 17.94 31.59
CA LEU A 50 -12.43 17.10 30.76
C LEU A 50 -13.00 16.92 29.35
N ILE A 51 -14.31 16.69 29.24
CA ILE A 51 -15.01 16.56 27.95
C ILE A 51 -15.06 17.90 27.22
N LEU A 52 -15.30 19.02 27.92
CA LEU A 52 -15.31 20.35 27.32
C LEU A 52 -13.91 20.75 26.83
N ALA A 53 -12.85 20.40 27.57
CA ALA A 53 -11.46 20.60 27.15
C ALA A 53 -11.12 19.83 25.86
N MET A 54 -11.87 18.76 25.51
CA MET A 54 -11.73 18.09 24.22
C MET A 54 -11.98 19.03 23.04
N LEU A 55 -12.89 20.01 23.19
CA LEU A 55 -13.17 21.01 22.15
C LEU A 55 -11.95 21.88 21.85
N ILE A 56 -11.09 22.09 22.84
CA ILE A 56 -9.86 22.86 22.69
C ILE A 56 -8.85 22.07 21.84
N VAL A 57 -8.64 20.78 22.10
CA VAL A 57 -7.72 19.96 21.30
C VAL A 57 -8.31 19.48 19.96
N PHE A 58 -9.63 19.58 19.75
CA PHE A 58 -10.30 19.08 18.55
C PHE A 58 -9.70 19.57 17.21
N PRO A 59 -9.35 20.86 17.02
CA PRO A 59 -8.69 21.32 15.79
C PRO A 59 -7.40 20.57 15.48
N MET A 60 -6.62 20.20 16.50
CA MET A 60 -5.40 19.39 16.33
C MET A 60 -5.71 17.97 15.88
N PHE A 61 -6.76 17.34 16.43
CA PHE A 61 -7.20 16.02 15.95
C PHE A 61 -7.60 16.08 14.47
N VAL A 62 -8.32 17.11 14.04
CA VAL A 62 -8.69 17.31 12.63
C VAL A 62 -7.44 17.45 11.77
N MET A 63 -6.46 18.27 12.18
CA MET A 63 -5.22 18.46 11.42
C MET A 63 -4.43 17.15 11.25
N TYR A 64 -4.25 16.38 12.32
CA TYR A 64 -3.55 15.09 12.24
C TYR A 64 -4.35 13.98 11.56
N PHE A 65 -5.66 14.16 11.37
CA PHE A 65 -6.47 13.27 10.55
C PHE A 65 -6.37 13.61 9.05
N LEU A 66 -6.26 14.90 8.72
CA LEU A 66 -6.15 15.40 7.35
C LEU A 66 -4.74 15.25 6.76
N TYR A 67 -3.71 15.44 7.59
CA TYR A 67 -2.30 15.40 7.19
C TYR A 67 -1.59 14.16 7.76
N ASP A 68 -1.02 13.36 6.87
CA ASP A 68 -0.25 12.16 7.22
C ASP A 68 1.24 12.53 7.31
N PHE A 69 1.98 11.95 8.26
CA PHE A 69 3.41 12.26 8.43
C PHE A 69 4.28 11.00 8.33
N PRO A 70 4.22 10.25 7.20
CA PRO A 70 4.99 9.03 7.01
C PRO A 70 6.49 9.32 6.80
N LEU A 71 7.30 8.25 6.85
CA LEU A 71 8.73 8.28 6.53
C LEU A 71 9.48 9.44 7.23
N PHE A 72 10.23 10.26 6.49
CA PHE A 72 11.04 11.33 7.09
C PHE A 72 10.20 12.50 7.63
N LEU A 73 8.94 12.67 7.19
CA LEU A 73 8.09 13.74 7.69
C LEU A 73 7.80 13.62 9.20
N ARG A 74 7.83 12.40 9.75
CA ARG A 74 7.58 12.18 11.18
C ARG A 74 8.59 12.89 12.08
N ASN A 75 9.82 13.09 11.62
CA ASN A 75 10.84 13.82 12.39
C ASN A 75 10.43 15.27 12.66
N TYR A 76 9.65 15.86 11.76
CA TYR A 76 9.19 17.24 11.87
C TYR A 76 8.03 17.41 12.87
N LEU A 77 7.37 16.33 13.30
CA LEU A 77 6.30 16.39 14.30
C LEU A 77 6.79 16.85 15.68
N TRP A 78 8.09 16.73 15.96
CA TRP A 78 8.68 17.26 17.19
C TRP A 78 8.71 18.78 17.22
N ILE A 79 8.74 19.46 16.07
CA ILE A 79 8.84 20.93 15.99
C ILE A 79 7.59 21.59 16.62
N PRO A 80 6.35 21.24 16.23
CA PRO A 80 5.15 21.72 16.92
C PRO A 80 5.16 21.51 18.43
N PHE A 81 5.62 20.34 18.90
CA PHE A 81 5.69 20.06 20.32
C PHE A 81 6.74 20.91 21.05
N ILE A 82 7.92 21.10 20.45
CA ILE A 82 8.95 21.99 21.00
C ILE A 82 8.45 23.43 21.06
N VAL A 83 7.82 23.92 19.99
CA VAL A 83 7.23 25.27 19.97
C VAL A 83 6.16 25.42 21.04
N PHE A 84 5.32 24.40 21.23
CA PHE A 84 4.34 24.39 22.32
C PHE A 84 5.01 24.55 23.69
N MET A 85 6.07 23.78 23.99
CA MET A 85 6.80 23.88 25.25
C MET A 85 7.47 25.25 25.46
N LEU A 86 7.84 25.94 24.38
CA LEU A 86 8.41 27.30 24.47
C LEU A 86 7.36 28.35 24.81
N ILE A 87 6.11 28.16 24.38
CA ILE A 87 5.00 29.08 24.65
C ILE A 87 4.38 28.75 26.02
N TRP A 88 4.20 27.47 26.33
CA TRP A 88 3.63 26.95 27.57
C TRP A 88 4.62 25.97 28.24
N PRO A 89 5.54 26.46 29.09
CA PRO A 89 6.60 25.64 29.67
C PRO A 89 6.12 24.67 30.76
N ASP A 90 4.96 24.94 31.36
CA ASP A 90 4.38 24.15 32.46
C ASP A 90 3.68 22.88 31.95
N ILE A 91 4.46 21.98 31.33
CA ILE A 91 3.96 20.69 30.85
C ILE A 91 3.78 19.67 31.98
N ASN A 92 2.70 18.90 31.92
CA ASN A 92 2.49 17.78 32.84
C ASN A 92 3.38 16.57 32.44
N ILE A 93 4.59 16.51 32.99
CA ILE A 93 5.56 15.44 32.71
C ILE A 93 5.01 14.06 33.12
N SER A 94 4.24 13.99 34.21
CA SER A 94 3.63 12.75 34.67
C SER A 94 2.66 12.17 33.65
N LEU A 95 1.84 13.02 33.01
CA LEU A 95 0.93 12.63 31.92
C LEU A 95 1.72 12.10 30.72
N LEU A 96 2.81 12.76 30.31
CA LEU A 96 3.62 12.34 29.17
C LEU A 96 4.34 11.01 29.42
N LEU A 97 4.88 10.80 30.62
CA LEU A 97 5.50 9.53 31.02
C LEU A 97 4.46 8.40 31.09
N PHE A 98 3.28 8.67 31.64
CA PHE A 98 2.17 7.73 31.65
C PHE A 98 1.75 7.34 30.23
N ALA A 99 1.55 8.32 29.34
CA ALA A 99 1.21 8.09 27.95
C ALA A 99 2.26 7.25 27.21
N THR A 100 3.54 7.53 27.44
CA THR A 100 4.66 6.79 26.85
C THR A 100 4.68 5.34 27.33
N GLY A 101 4.52 5.11 28.63
CA GLY A 101 4.46 3.77 29.22
C GLY A 101 3.27 2.98 28.69
N LEU A 102 2.09 3.61 28.63
CA LEU A 102 0.88 3.01 28.09
C LEU A 102 1.02 2.68 26.60
N TYR A 103 1.64 3.57 25.82
CA TYR A 103 1.88 3.38 24.39
C TYR A 103 2.78 2.18 24.14
N PHE A 104 3.94 2.09 24.79
CA PHE A 104 4.84 0.94 24.63
C PHE A 104 4.24 -0.36 25.17
N PHE A 105 3.52 -0.31 26.29
CA PHE A 105 2.78 -1.47 26.78
C PHE A 105 1.75 -1.96 25.76
N PHE A 106 0.93 -1.05 25.23
CA PHE A 106 -0.10 -1.37 24.25
C PHE A 106 0.52 -1.92 22.95
N THR A 107 1.53 -1.25 22.40
CA THR A 107 2.10 -1.59 21.09
C THR A 107 3.00 -2.82 21.12
N ILE A 108 3.89 -2.95 22.10
CA ILE A 108 4.91 -4.01 22.11
C ILE A 108 4.38 -5.27 22.79
N PHE A 109 3.75 -5.09 23.95
CA PHE A 109 3.30 -6.22 24.74
C PHE A 109 1.89 -6.66 24.34
N PHE A 110 0.89 -5.80 24.50
CA PHE A 110 -0.51 -6.18 24.26
C PHE A 110 -0.75 -6.53 22.79
N TRP A 111 -0.33 -5.66 21.87
CA TRP A 111 -0.47 -5.88 20.44
C TRP A 111 0.65 -6.78 19.91
N GLY A 112 1.90 -6.37 20.07
CA GLY A 112 3.04 -7.05 19.45
C GLY A 112 3.27 -8.47 19.94
N THR A 113 2.78 -8.83 21.13
CA THR A 113 3.07 -10.14 21.73
C THR A 113 1.81 -10.90 22.09
N LEU A 114 0.97 -10.38 22.97
CA LEU A 114 -0.22 -11.09 23.47
C LEU A 114 -1.21 -11.37 22.33
N TYR A 115 -1.55 -10.38 21.51
CA TYR A 115 -2.48 -10.55 20.41
C TYR A 115 -1.98 -11.56 19.36
N TYR A 116 -0.73 -11.43 18.90
CA TYR A 116 -0.16 -12.37 17.93
C TYR A 116 0.02 -13.78 18.50
N HIS A 117 0.33 -13.89 19.80
CA HIS A 117 0.37 -15.18 20.50
C HIS A 117 -1.00 -15.85 20.47
N LEU A 118 -2.06 -15.12 20.82
CA LEU A 118 -3.44 -15.63 20.81
C LEU A 118 -3.97 -15.92 19.41
N ARG A 119 -3.58 -15.14 18.39
CA ARG A 119 -4.11 -15.26 17.02
C ARG A 119 -3.44 -16.35 16.19
N ILE A 120 -2.11 -16.41 16.22
CA ILE A 120 -1.33 -17.29 15.33
C ILE A 120 -0.23 -18.08 16.08
N GLY A 121 -0.21 -18.04 17.42
CA GLY A 121 0.70 -18.86 18.23
C GLY A 121 2.15 -18.38 18.26
N THR A 122 2.44 -17.09 18.04
CA THR A 122 3.81 -16.56 18.11
C THR A 122 4.42 -16.72 19.50
N SER A 123 5.74 -16.86 19.63
CA SER A 123 6.42 -16.95 20.93
C SER A 123 6.11 -15.75 21.85
N TRP A 124 6.08 -15.97 23.17
CA TRP A 124 6.05 -14.89 24.17
C TRP A 124 7.28 -13.96 24.10
N LEU A 125 8.35 -14.39 23.42
CA LEU A 125 9.52 -13.55 23.14
C LEU A 125 9.31 -12.61 21.94
N ASN A 126 8.13 -12.58 21.31
CA ASN A 126 7.87 -11.75 20.13
C ASN A 126 8.09 -10.25 20.37
N PHE A 127 7.91 -9.78 21.62
CA PHE A 127 8.17 -8.39 22.00
C PHE A 127 9.58 -7.92 21.61
N THR A 128 10.57 -8.81 21.65
CA THR A 128 11.97 -8.48 21.28
C THR A 128 12.11 -8.11 19.81
N ARG A 129 11.29 -8.70 18.94
CA ARG A 129 11.28 -8.43 17.49
C ARG A 129 10.38 -7.26 17.14
N PHE A 130 9.32 -7.06 17.93
CA PHE A 130 8.31 -6.04 17.66
C PHE A 130 8.82 -4.61 17.80
N TRP A 131 9.90 -4.39 18.58
CA TRP A 131 10.62 -3.13 18.62
C TRP A 131 11.04 -2.62 17.24
N LYS A 132 11.41 -3.51 16.31
CA LYS A 132 11.78 -3.10 14.94
C LYS A 132 10.58 -2.46 14.23
N LEU A 133 9.39 -3.02 14.38
CA LEU A 133 8.17 -2.44 13.82
C LEU A 133 7.86 -1.10 14.49
N VAL A 134 8.02 -1.02 15.81
CA VAL A 134 7.76 0.23 16.54
C VAL A 134 8.69 1.38 16.15
N LEU A 135 9.93 1.07 15.78
CA LEU A 135 10.95 2.08 15.45
C LEU A 135 11.09 2.36 13.96
N LYS A 136 10.76 1.40 13.09
CA LYS A 136 11.08 1.47 11.65
C LYS A 136 9.89 1.31 10.71
N ASN A 137 8.65 1.18 11.19
CA ASN A 137 7.51 1.02 10.27
C ASN A 137 7.36 2.24 9.36
N SER A 138 7.41 2.04 8.05
CA SER A 138 7.27 3.09 7.04
C SER A 138 5.88 3.73 7.10
N ASP A 139 4.87 2.93 7.43
CA ASP A 139 3.48 3.35 7.49
C ASP A 139 3.13 4.20 8.71
N SER A 140 2.26 5.18 8.48
CA SER A 140 1.53 5.90 9.53
C SER A 140 0.50 4.98 10.17
N THR A 141 0.97 4.09 11.05
CA THR A 141 0.17 3.17 11.86
C THR A 141 0.33 3.47 13.35
N SER A 142 -0.48 2.80 14.17
CA SER A 142 -0.35 2.80 15.62
C SER A 142 0.98 2.28 16.13
N GLY A 143 1.75 1.58 15.30
CA GLY A 143 3.03 1.01 15.70
C GLY A 143 4.18 2.00 15.74
N ASN A 144 4.23 2.99 14.84
CA ASN A 144 5.43 3.80 14.71
C ASN A 144 5.56 4.87 15.82
N ALA A 145 6.50 4.68 16.74
CA ALA A 145 6.70 5.57 17.89
C ALA A 145 7.17 6.98 17.48
N GLN A 146 8.00 7.10 16.44
CA GLN A 146 8.50 8.38 15.98
C GLN A 146 7.39 9.27 15.41
N GLU A 147 6.29 8.67 14.94
CA GLU A 147 5.10 9.41 14.53
C GLU A 147 4.11 9.60 15.68
N GLN A 148 3.80 8.53 16.42
CA GLN A 148 2.73 8.57 17.42
C GLN A 148 3.12 9.38 18.66
N LEU A 149 4.33 9.22 19.21
CA LEU A 149 4.73 9.92 20.45
C LEU A 149 4.67 11.45 20.34
N PRO A 150 5.23 12.12 19.31
CA PRO A 150 5.14 13.58 19.23
C PRO A 150 3.71 14.07 19.03
N LYS A 151 2.86 13.33 18.29
CA LYS A 151 1.43 13.63 18.19
C LYS A 151 0.75 13.51 19.55
N LEU A 152 0.96 12.39 20.25
CA LEU A 152 0.38 12.14 21.58
C LEU A 152 0.80 13.22 22.57
N PHE A 153 2.08 13.59 22.59
CA PHE A 153 2.58 14.60 23.52
C PHE A 153 1.92 15.94 23.29
N LEU A 154 1.91 16.43 22.05
CA LEU A 154 1.27 17.71 21.75
C LEU A 154 -0.23 17.70 22.04
N LEU A 155 -0.94 16.64 21.64
CA LEU A 155 -2.37 16.54 21.86
C LEU A 155 -2.72 16.49 23.35
N LEU A 156 -2.01 15.67 24.13
CA LEU A 156 -2.22 15.57 25.57
C LEU A 156 -1.85 16.88 26.28
N SER A 157 -0.77 17.55 25.90
CA SER A 157 -0.40 18.83 26.50
C SER A 157 -1.41 19.94 26.21
N ILE A 158 -1.98 19.99 25.00
CA ILE A 158 -3.05 20.96 24.67
C ILE A 158 -4.34 20.62 25.42
N TRP A 159 -4.69 19.34 25.54
CA TRP A 159 -5.87 18.92 26.28
C TRP A 159 -5.71 19.25 27.77
N GLU A 160 -4.57 18.94 28.36
CA GLU A 160 -4.24 19.25 29.75
C GLU A 160 -4.26 20.76 30.02
N LEU A 161 -3.71 21.57 29.11
CA LEU A 161 -3.78 23.03 29.19
C LEU A 161 -5.25 23.51 29.23
N GLY A 162 -6.10 22.95 28.36
CA GLY A 162 -7.52 23.26 28.32
C GLY A 162 -8.28 22.80 29.57
N PHE A 163 -7.93 21.62 30.11
CA PHE A 163 -8.54 21.09 31.32
C PHE A 163 -8.15 21.91 32.56
N GLY A 164 -6.88 22.29 32.69
CA GLY A 164 -6.42 23.17 33.76
C GLY A 164 -7.00 24.58 33.67
N ALA A 165 -7.27 25.09 32.47
CA ALA A 165 -7.98 26.37 32.30
C ALA A 165 -9.42 26.32 32.85
N LEU A 166 -10.07 25.16 32.80
CA LEU A 166 -11.43 24.97 33.29
C LEU A 166 -11.47 24.63 34.79
N THR A 167 -10.45 23.96 35.33
CA THR A 167 -10.49 23.38 36.69
C THR A 167 -9.53 24.02 37.70
N ALA A 168 -8.43 24.62 37.23
CA ALA A 168 -7.31 25.04 38.07
C ALA A 168 -6.88 26.50 37.86
N ASP A 169 -7.76 27.31 37.27
CA ASP A 169 -7.58 28.76 37.03
C ASP A 169 -6.29 29.10 36.25
N ILE A 170 -5.89 28.21 35.33
CA ILE A 170 -4.79 28.49 34.39
C ILE A 170 -5.27 29.53 33.39
N ASN A 171 -4.62 30.69 33.36
CA ASN A 171 -4.95 31.74 32.39
C ASN A 171 -4.36 31.40 31.00
N VAL A 172 -5.20 30.90 30.11
CA VAL A 172 -4.83 30.59 28.73
C VAL A 172 -5.23 31.74 27.81
N GLN A 173 -4.24 32.36 27.16
CA GLN A 173 -4.50 33.32 26.08
C GLN A 173 -4.96 32.58 24.82
N TYR A 174 -6.28 32.54 24.58
CA TYR A 174 -6.85 31.86 23.41
C TYR A 174 -6.36 32.42 22.07
N THR A 175 -5.87 33.66 22.04
CA THR A 175 -5.20 34.24 20.86
C THR A 175 -3.92 33.50 20.52
N ASP A 176 -3.10 33.19 21.52
CA ASP A 176 -1.84 32.47 21.34
C ASP A 176 -2.10 31.02 20.90
N LEU A 177 -3.14 30.41 21.46
CA LEU A 177 -3.58 29.08 21.08
C LEU A 177 -4.11 29.03 19.64
N GLY A 178 -4.90 30.04 19.24
CA GLY A 178 -5.35 30.19 17.85
C GLY A 178 -4.19 30.39 16.87
N LEU A 179 -3.23 31.25 17.22
CA LEU A 179 -2.01 31.44 16.44
C LEU A 179 -1.17 30.16 16.35
N PHE A 180 -1.09 29.39 17.44
CA PHE A 180 -0.42 28.09 17.45
C PHE A 180 -1.09 27.10 16.49
N TYR A 181 -2.42 27.02 16.46
CA TYR A 181 -3.12 26.16 15.48
C TYR A 181 -2.87 26.61 14.04
N VAL A 182 -2.90 27.92 13.77
CA VAL A 182 -2.56 28.45 12.44
C VAL A 182 -1.12 28.09 12.06
N PHE A 183 -0.18 28.21 13.00
CA PHE A 183 1.20 27.79 12.80
C PHE A 183 1.29 26.31 12.43
N VAL A 184 0.66 25.40 13.20
CA VAL A 184 0.69 23.96 12.92
C VAL A 184 0.06 23.64 11.56
N LEU A 185 -1.06 24.30 11.21
CA LEU A 185 -1.72 24.12 9.92
C LEU A 185 -0.82 24.55 8.75
N VAL A 186 -0.24 25.75 8.83
CA VAL A 186 0.66 26.28 7.80
C VAL A 186 1.92 25.44 7.70
N PHE A 187 2.47 25.03 8.85
CA PHE A 187 3.62 24.13 8.94
C PHE A 187 3.34 22.79 8.25
N ALA A 188 2.22 22.12 8.58
CA ALA A 188 1.81 20.87 7.96
C ALA A 188 1.64 21.02 6.44
N TYR A 189 0.99 22.11 5.99
CA TYR A 189 0.81 22.42 4.58
C TYR A 189 2.15 22.62 3.85
N ILE A 190 3.09 23.38 4.43
CA ILE A 190 4.42 23.61 3.85
C ILE A 190 5.19 22.29 3.75
N LEU A 191 5.21 21.48 4.80
CA LEU A 191 5.86 20.17 4.78
C LEU A 191 5.30 19.29 3.67
N HIS A 192 3.98 19.23 3.52
CA HIS A 192 3.36 18.42 2.48
C HIS A 192 3.59 18.97 1.07
N LYS A 193 3.66 20.29 0.92
CA LYS A 193 3.89 20.90 -0.38
C LYS A 193 5.33 20.75 -0.86
N TYR A 194 6.30 20.82 0.05
CA TYR A 194 7.72 20.93 -0.30
C TYR A 194 8.57 19.72 0.08
N LEU A 195 8.18 18.94 1.09
CA LEU A 195 8.96 17.80 1.60
C LEU A 195 8.24 16.45 1.43
N PHE A 196 7.02 16.43 0.88
CA PHE A 196 6.32 15.22 0.44
C PHE A 196 6.53 14.98 -1.07
N ASP A 197 7.75 15.19 -1.53
CA ASP A 197 8.15 15.14 -2.94
C ASP A 197 8.56 13.74 -3.42
N TRP A 198 8.60 12.75 -2.52
CA TRP A 198 8.92 11.37 -2.87
C TRP A 198 7.77 10.63 -3.56
N LYS A 199 6.54 11.14 -3.49
CA LYS A 199 5.39 10.58 -4.22
C LYS A 199 5.67 10.65 -5.73
N PRO A 200 5.53 9.53 -6.49
CA PRO A 200 5.66 9.51 -7.94
C PRO A 200 4.82 10.62 -8.56
N LYS A 201 5.45 11.38 -9.45
CA LYS A 201 4.75 12.42 -10.20
C LYS A 201 3.72 11.73 -11.09
N SER A 202 2.46 12.11 -10.94
CA SER A 202 1.40 11.64 -11.81
C SER A 202 1.51 12.25 -13.20
N TYR A 203 1.20 11.48 -14.24
CA TYR A 203 1.03 12.03 -15.58
C TYR A 203 -0.17 13.00 -15.61
N GLU A 204 0.07 14.24 -16.05
CA GLU A 204 -0.92 15.33 -16.01
C GLU A 204 -1.97 15.22 -17.12
N THR A 205 -1.57 14.68 -18.28
CA THR A 205 -2.43 14.50 -19.45
C THR A 205 -3.00 13.08 -19.50
N TYR A 206 -4.10 12.92 -20.25
CA TYR A 206 -4.56 11.60 -20.64
C TYR A 206 -3.58 10.96 -21.63
N THR A 207 -3.68 9.63 -21.78
CA THR A 207 -2.87 8.86 -22.72
C THR A 207 -3.08 9.40 -24.13
N ASP A 208 -2.02 9.98 -24.69
CA ASP A 208 -1.89 10.36 -26.09
C ASP A 208 -0.81 9.48 -26.70
N GLY A 209 -1.20 8.25 -27.02
CA GLY A 209 -0.32 7.20 -27.52
C GLY A 209 -0.29 7.13 -29.05
N PRO A 210 0.58 6.28 -29.63
CA PRO A 210 0.55 5.98 -31.07
C PRO A 210 -0.83 5.47 -31.52
N GLU A 211 -1.09 5.56 -32.82
CA GLU A 211 -2.30 4.96 -33.39
C GLU A 211 -2.31 3.45 -33.13
N ILE A 212 -3.45 2.94 -32.65
CA ILE A 212 -3.59 1.56 -32.20
C ILE A 212 -3.70 0.66 -33.43
N PRO A 213 -2.85 -0.38 -33.58
CA PRO A 213 -2.94 -1.32 -34.69
C PRO A 213 -4.31 -2.02 -34.70
N GLU A 214 -4.97 -2.09 -35.85
CA GLU A 214 -6.36 -2.57 -35.98
C GLU A 214 -6.58 -3.97 -35.37
N ASN A 215 -5.59 -4.86 -35.49
CA ASN A 215 -5.65 -6.22 -34.93
C ASN A 215 -4.83 -6.38 -33.63
N GLY A 216 -4.13 -5.34 -33.20
CA GLY A 216 -3.03 -5.42 -32.24
C GLY A 216 -1.77 -6.02 -32.84
N LEU A 217 -0.71 -6.04 -32.03
CA LEU A 217 0.55 -6.71 -32.37
C LEU A 217 0.54 -8.17 -31.89
N SER A 218 -0.07 -8.44 -30.74
CA SER A 218 -0.12 -9.78 -30.13
C SER A 218 -1.53 -10.34 -30.16
N ASP A 219 -1.62 -11.66 -30.33
CA ASP A 219 -2.88 -12.39 -30.17
C ASP A 219 -3.24 -12.51 -28.69
N LYS A 220 -2.21 -12.61 -27.83
CA LYS A 220 -2.39 -12.73 -26.38
C LYS A 220 -1.38 -11.90 -25.60
N VAL A 221 -1.83 -11.38 -24.46
CA VAL A 221 -0.96 -10.78 -23.45
C VAL A 221 -1.16 -11.53 -22.13
N VAL A 222 -0.07 -12.07 -21.58
CA VAL A 222 -0.05 -12.71 -20.27
C VAL A 222 0.73 -11.82 -19.31
N VAL A 223 0.09 -11.39 -18.23
CA VAL A 223 0.70 -10.57 -17.18
C VAL A 223 0.82 -11.40 -15.92
N ILE A 224 2.04 -11.62 -15.44
CA ILE A 224 2.30 -12.28 -14.16
C ILE A 224 2.78 -11.23 -13.17
N VAL A 225 1.99 -11.02 -12.12
CA VAL A 225 2.27 -10.06 -11.05
C VAL A 225 2.75 -10.82 -9.82
N ILE A 226 4.02 -10.68 -9.46
CA ILE A 226 4.59 -11.23 -8.22
C ILE A 226 4.40 -10.15 -7.14
N ASP A 227 3.32 -10.28 -6.37
CA ASP A 227 2.87 -9.31 -5.37
C ASP A 227 3.96 -9.04 -4.34
N GLY A 228 4.19 -7.75 -4.05
CA GLY A 228 5.12 -7.30 -3.03
C GLY A 228 6.59 -7.66 -3.29
N MET A 229 6.98 -8.00 -4.52
CA MET A 229 8.37 -8.34 -4.87
C MET A 229 9.26 -7.10 -4.94
N ARG A 230 10.10 -6.92 -3.91
CA ARG A 230 11.10 -5.85 -3.84
C ARG A 230 12.17 -6.06 -4.88
N LYS A 231 12.43 -5.01 -5.66
CA LYS A 231 13.36 -5.02 -6.79
C LYS A 231 14.79 -5.42 -6.43
N GLU A 232 15.34 -4.85 -5.37
CA GLU A 232 16.72 -5.15 -4.95
C GLU A 232 16.89 -6.63 -4.59
N ARG A 233 15.91 -7.19 -3.87
CA ARG A 233 15.93 -8.59 -3.45
C ARG A 233 15.72 -9.54 -4.63
N PHE A 234 14.96 -9.10 -5.64
CA PHE A 234 14.88 -9.82 -6.91
C PHE A 234 16.25 -9.94 -7.60
N TYR A 235 17.06 -8.87 -7.64
CA TYR A 235 18.41 -8.95 -8.23
C TYR A 235 19.42 -9.75 -7.41
N GLU A 236 19.14 -10.00 -6.14
CA GLU A 236 19.97 -10.86 -5.27
C GLU A 236 19.58 -12.35 -5.36
N ALA A 237 18.33 -12.64 -5.74
CA ALA A 237 17.80 -13.98 -5.83
C ALA A 237 18.34 -14.74 -7.05
N ASN A 238 18.47 -16.06 -6.94
CA ASN A 238 18.84 -16.91 -8.08
C ASN A 238 17.61 -17.23 -8.95
N THR A 239 17.33 -16.40 -9.94
CA THR A 239 16.13 -16.50 -10.81
C THR A 239 16.49 -16.75 -12.28
N PRO A 240 17.07 -17.90 -12.64
CA PRO A 240 17.62 -18.13 -13.97
C PRO A 240 16.59 -18.01 -15.10
N PHE A 241 15.32 -18.35 -14.88
CA PHE A 241 14.29 -18.25 -15.91
C PHE A 241 13.83 -16.81 -16.12
N LEU A 242 13.57 -16.07 -15.03
CA LEU A 242 13.21 -14.66 -15.10
C LEU A 242 14.37 -13.82 -15.65
N ASP A 243 15.61 -14.17 -15.31
CA ASP A 243 16.80 -13.54 -15.87
C ASP A 243 16.90 -13.79 -17.38
N GLN A 244 16.63 -15.02 -17.84
CA GLN A 244 16.59 -15.33 -19.26
C GLN A 244 15.51 -14.51 -19.99
N LEU A 245 14.30 -14.40 -19.44
CA LEU A 245 13.22 -13.59 -20.03
C LEU A 245 13.60 -12.11 -20.12
N LYS A 246 14.22 -11.58 -19.06
CA LYS A 246 14.69 -10.20 -18.94
C LYS A 246 15.82 -9.91 -19.95
N GLU A 247 16.80 -10.80 -20.07
CA GLU A 247 17.91 -10.67 -21.02
C GLU A 247 17.46 -10.78 -22.48
N ASN A 248 16.45 -11.61 -22.76
CA ASN A 248 15.90 -11.79 -24.10
C ASN A 248 14.69 -10.89 -24.38
N GLY A 249 14.41 -9.93 -23.51
CA GLY A 249 13.28 -9.01 -23.61
C GLY A 249 13.69 -7.56 -23.35
N THR A 250 12.72 -6.75 -22.92
CA THR A 250 12.95 -5.36 -22.51
C THR A 250 12.71 -5.21 -21.01
N GLU A 251 13.73 -4.73 -20.29
CA GLU A 251 13.67 -4.44 -18.86
C GLU A 251 13.46 -2.94 -18.60
N TYR A 252 12.54 -2.60 -17.70
CA TYR A 252 12.35 -1.23 -17.21
C TYR A 252 13.05 -1.04 -15.87
N LEU A 253 14.15 -0.28 -15.89
CA LEU A 253 15.00 -0.10 -14.72
C LEU A 253 14.43 0.89 -13.71
N ASN A 254 13.51 1.76 -14.12
CA ASN A 254 12.86 2.73 -13.24
C ASN A 254 11.33 2.71 -13.37
N MET A 255 10.73 1.52 -13.22
CA MET A 255 9.27 1.38 -13.14
C MET A 255 8.77 1.70 -11.73
N GLU A 256 7.97 2.76 -11.60
CA GLU A 256 7.40 3.23 -10.35
C GLU A 256 6.00 2.64 -10.11
N THR A 257 5.76 2.19 -8.88
CA THR A 257 4.40 1.91 -8.41
C THR A 257 3.55 3.18 -8.29
N VAL A 258 2.31 3.03 -7.81
CA VAL A 258 1.38 4.13 -7.53
C VAL A 258 1.26 4.40 -6.04
N TYR A 259 0.76 5.57 -5.67
CA TYR A 259 0.54 5.93 -4.27
C TYR A 259 -0.95 6.00 -3.92
N PRO A 260 -1.41 5.37 -2.82
CA PRO A 260 -0.61 4.54 -1.91
C PRO A 260 -0.27 3.16 -2.54
N ALA A 261 0.91 2.64 -2.21
CA ALA A 261 1.45 1.38 -2.74
C ALA A 261 0.79 0.15 -2.08
N ARG A 262 -0.49 -0.06 -2.37
CA ARG A 262 -1.31 -1.12 -1.78
C ARG A 262 -1.90 -1.97 -2.90
N THR A 263 -1.88 -3.28 -2.78
CA THR A 263 -2.32 -4.24 -3.80
C THR A 263 -3.56 -3.83 -4.59
N VAL A 264 -4.71 -3.61 -3.93
CA VAL A 264 -5.97 -3.31 -4.64
C VAL A 264 -5.90 -1.95 -5.37
N VAL A 265 -5.16 -1.00 -4.80
CA VAL A 265 -4.91 0.32 -5.38
C VAL A 265 -4.01 0.18 -6.61
N CYS A 266 -2.89 -0.52 -6.49
CA CYS A 266 -1.93 -0.74 -7.57
C CYS A 266 -2.56 -1.50 -8.74
N PHE A 267 -3.26 -2.60 -8.46
CA PHE A 267 -4.00 -3.35 -9.48
C PHE A 267 -5.05 -2.48 -10.18
N SER A 268 -5.84 -1.71 -9.43
CA SER A 268 -6.81 -0.77 -10.03
C SER A 268 -6.12 0.22 -10.96
N SER A 269 -4.98 0.78 -10.56
CA SER A 269 -4.23 1.73 -11.38
C SER A 269 -3.59 1.08 -12.62
N MET A 270 -3.00 -0.11 -12.46
CA MET A 270 -2.40 -0.89 -13.54
C MET A 270 -3.40 -1.18 -14.66
N PHE A 271 -4.64 -1.54 -14.31
CA PHE A 271 -5.66 -1.99 -15.26
C PHE A 271 -6.65 -0.91 -15.70
N THR A 272 -6.66 0.26 -15.08
CA THR A 272 -7.37 1.45 -15.59
C THR A 272 -6.45 2.41 -16.34
N GLY A 273 -5.14 2.28 -16.12
CA GLY A 273 -4.15 3.20 -16.65
C GLY A 273 -4.17 4.57 -15.99
N THR A 274 -4.84 4.72 -14.84
CA THR A 274 -4.95 6.00 -14.11
C THR A 274 -4.72 5.83 -12.61
N TYR A 275 -4.81 6.93 -11.86
CA TYR A 275 -4.43 7.02 -10.45
C TYR A 275 -5.65 6.99 -9.50
N PRO A 276 -5.41 6.76 -8.19
CA PRO A 276 -6.47 6.63 -7.17
C PRO A 276 -7.46 7.79 -7.05
N PHE A 277 -7.04 8.99 -7.44
CA PHE A 277 -7.91 10.15 -7.45
C PHE A 277 -9.01 10.07 -8.53
N GLU A 278 -8.78 9.32 -9.61
CA GLU A 278 -9.70 9.21 -10.76
C GLU A 278 -10.49 7.89 -10.71
N HIS A 279 -9.81 6.73 -10.60
CA HIS A 279 -10.50 5.44 -10.51
C HIS A 279 -11.21 5.21 -9.16
N GLY A 280 -10.86 5.99 -8.12
CA GLY A 280 -11.61 6.08 -6.86
C GLY A 280 -11.23 5.06 -5.78
N ILE A 281 -10.31 4.13 -6.05
CA ILE A 281 -9.83 3.12 -5.09
C ILE A 281 -8.58 3.65 -4.38
N LYS A 282 -8.67 3.89 -3.07
CA LYS A 282 -7.61 4.54 -2.27
C LYS A 282 -7.06 3.67 -1.14
N SER A 283 -7.60 2.47 -0.95
CA SER A 283 -7.24 1.53 0.10
C SER A 283 -7.62 0.12 -0.33
N ASN A 284 -7.02 -0.89 0.30
CA ASN A 284 -7.46 -2.29 0.18
C ASN A 284 -8.87 -2.50 0.77
N MET A 285 -9.31 -1.62 1.68
CA MET A 285 -10.69 -1.61 2.17
C MET A 285 -11.58 -0.77 1.25
N VAL A 286 -12.30 -1.46 0.35
CA VAL A 286 -13.18 -0.84 -0.64
C VAL A 286 -14.57 -0.62 -0.04
N TRP A 287 -14.87 0.61 0.38
CA TRP A 287 -16.17 0.98 0.96
C TRP A 287 -17.31 1.06 -0.07
N ARG A 288 -16.97 1.34 -1.33
CA ARG A 288 -17.91 1.39 -2.47
C ARG A 288 -17.34 0.51 -3.56
N LEU A 289 -18.06 -0.57 -3.88
CA LEU A 289 -17.62 -1.55 -4.87
C LEU A 289 -17.52 -0.92 -6.27
N GLY A 290 -16.54 -1.40 -7.02
CA GLY A 290 -16.25 -0.98 -8.40
C GLY A 290 -15.34 0.24 -8.50
N ILE A 291 -14.45 0.21 -9.49
CA ILE A 291 -13.76 1.39 -10.01
C ILE A 291 -14.75 2.37 -10.66
N LYS A 292 -14.41 3.66 -10.68
CA LYS A 292 -15.24 4.74 -11.28
C LYS A 292 -14.97 5.02 -12.75
N THR A 293 -13.95 4.39 -13.30
CA THR A 293 -13.43 4.64 -14.64
C THR A 293 -13.46 3.35 -15.45
N GLU A 294 -13.27 3.48 -16.76
CA GLU A 294 -13.07 2.34 -17.63
C GLU A 294 -11.76 1.60 -17.28
N SER A 295 -11.78 0.28 -17.37
CA SER A 295 -10.60 -0.59 -17.32
C SER A 295 -10.23 -1.13 -18.70
N ILE A 296 -9.03 -1.70 -18.81
CA ILE A 296 -8.61 -2.44 -20.01
C ILE A 296 -9.58 -3.58 -20.37
N PHE A 297 -10.24 -4.19 -19.38
CA PHE A 297 -11.22 -5.25 -19.62
C PHE A 297 -12.45 -4.72 -20.36
N ASP A 298 -12.90 -3.50 -20.03
CA ASP A 298 -13.97 -2.81 -20.76
C ASP A 298 -13.54 -2.48 -22.19
N SER A 299 -12.31 -2.01 -22.35
CA SER A 299 -11.76 -1.67 -23.66
C SER A 299 -11.63 -2.89 -24.57
N LEU A 300 -11.19 -4.03 -24.03
CA LEU A 300 -11.13 -5.30 -24.77
C LEU A 300 -12.52 -5.78 -25.22
N ARG A 301 -13.54 -5.64 -24.37
CA ARG A 301 -14.92 -5.99 -24.73
C ARG A 301 -15.42 -5.22 -25.95
N LYS A 302 -15.01 -3.95 -26.14
CA LYS A 302 -15.41 -3.12 -27.30
C LYS A 302 -14.92 -3.69 -28.63
N VAL A 303 -13.83 -4.45 -28.62
CA VAL A 303 -13.25 -5.10 -29.80
C VAL A 303 -13.44 -6.62 -29.81
N GLY A 304 -14.33 -7.13 -28.95
CA GLY A 304 -14.67 -8.55 -28.89
C GLY A 304 -13.61 -9.45 -28.24
N LYS A 305 -12.58 -8.89 -27.61
CA LYS A 305 -11.53 -9.63 -26.91
C LYS A 305 -11.93 -9.92 -25.45
N LYS A 306 -11.41 -11.03 -24.90
CA LYS A 306 -11.68 -11.52 -23.54
C LYS A 306 -10.50 -11.24 -22.63
N GLY A 307 -10.77 -10.64 -21.47
CA GLY A 307 -9.78 -10.49 -20.40
C GLY A 307 -10.19 -11.22 -19.13
N ARG A 308 -9.22 -11.80 -18.42
CA ARG A 308 -9.41 -12.40 -17.09
C ARG A 308 -8.26 -12.07 -16.15
N LEU A 309 -8.61 -11.84 -14.89
CA LEU A 309 -7.67 -11.66 -13.80
C LEU A 309 -7.85 -12.78 -12.78
N LEU A 310 -6.81 -13.54 -12.50
CA LEU A 310 -6.74 -14.46 -11.37
C LEU A 310 -6.01 -13.78 -10.21
N GLY A 311 -6.67 -13.67 -9.06
CA GLY A 311 -6.05 -13.07 -7.87
C GLY A 311 -6.83 -13.22 -6.58
N ILE A 312 -6.45 -12.45 -5.57
CA ILE A 312 -7.07 -12.47 -4.24
C ILE A 312 -8.51 -11.94 -4.27
N ALA A 313 -9.34 -12.43 -3.35
CA ALA A 313 -10.75 -12.05 -3.25
C ALA A 313 -11.01 -10.53 -3.17
N HIS A 314 -10.11 -9.77 -2.56
CA HIS A 314 -10.23 -8.30 -2.44
C HIS A 314 -10.23 -7.56 -3.79
N LEU A 315 -9.68 -8.17 -4.86
CA LEU A 315 -9.69 -7.56 -6.18
C LEU A 315 -11.09 -7.52 -6.81
N VAL A 316 -11.98 -8.45 -6.43
CA VAL A 316 -13.39 -8.45 -6.87
C VAL A 316 -14.10 -7.16 -6.48
N ASP A 317 -13.78 -6.63 -5.30
CA ASP A 317 -14.41 -5.41 -4.80
C ASP A 317 -14.11 -4.21 -5.71
N SER A 318 -13.00 -4.24 -6.45
CA SER A 318 -12.62 -3.18 -7.40
C SER A 318 -12.96 -3.49 -8.86
N MET A 319 -12.72 -4.73 -9.32
CA MET A 319 -12.74 -5.11 -10.74
C MET A 319 -13.91 -6.05 -11.11
N GLY A 320 -14.75 -6.42 -10.15
CA GLY A 320 -16.00 -7.13 -10.40
C GLY A 320 -15.82 -8.49 -11.08
N SER A 321 -16.64 -8.76 -12.10
CA SER A 321 -16.74 -10.06 -12.78
C SER A 321 -15.54 -10.44 -13.63
N ASP A 322 -14.59 -9.53 -13.84
CA ASP A 322 -13.35 -9.81 -14.58
C ASP A 322 -12.34 -10.60 -13.73
N VAL A 323 -12.62 -10.75 -12.43
CA VAL A 323 -11.76 -11.45 -11.45
C VAL A 323 -12.27 -12.85 -11.14
N GLU A 324 -11.41 -13.84 -11.36
CA GLU A 324 -11.48 -15.18 -10.78
C GLU A 324 -10.70 -15.20 -9.45
N THR A 325 -11.36 -15.59 -8.37
CA THR A 325 -10.76 -15.49 -7.04
C THR A 325 -10.15 -16.79 -6.54
N VAL A 326 -9.09 -16.64 -5.76
CA VAL A 326 -8.59 -17.65 -4.83
C VAL A 326 -8.59 -17.08 -3.42
N THR A 327 -8.79 -17.94 -2.42
CA THR A 327 -8.71 -17.53 -1.01
C THR A 327 -7.28 -17.13 -0.65
N ALA A 328 -7.11 -15.96 -0.05
CA ALA A 328 -5.81 -15.52 0.46
C ALA A 328 -5.38 -16.28 1.74
N VAL A 329 -6.29 -17.05 2.36
CA VAL A 329 -6.02 -17.81 3.59
C VAL A 329 -5.48 -19.19 3.23
N MET A 330 -4.19 -19.24 2.87
CA MET A 330 -3.47 -20.48 2.57
C MET A 330 -2.08 -20.43 3.18
N HIS A 331 -1.47 -21.59 3.42
CA HIS A 331 -0.08 -21.67 3.86
C HIS A 331 0.85 -21.11 2.76
N LYS A 332 1.91 -20.39 3.13
CA LYS A 332 2.83 -19.71 2.20
C LYS A 332 3.36 -20.62 1.08
N ASP A 333 3.59 -21.89 1.37
CA ASP A 333 4.14 -22.88 0.42
C ASP A 333 3.08 -23.53 -0.49
N LYS A 334 1.82 -23.15 -0.34
CA LYS A 334 0.71 -23.69 -1.16
C LYS A 334 0.00 -22.62 -1.98
N ALA A 335 0.23 -21.35 -1.68
CA ALA A 335 -0.47 -20.24 -2.31
C ALA A 335 -0.18 -20.19 -3.81
N ASP A 336 1.08 -19.99 -4.20
CA ASP A 336 1.47 -19.82 -5.60
C ASP A 336 1.36 -21.09 -6.45
N PRO A 337 1.71 -22.29 -5.96
CA PRO A 337 1.41 -23.54 -6.68
C PRO A 337 -0.09 -23.70 -6.97
N HIS A 338 -0.96 -23.31 -6.02
CA HIS A 338 -2.41 -23.37 -6.22
C HIS A 338 -2.90 -22.30 -7.21
N MET A 339 -2.34 -21.09 -7.15
CA MET A 339 -2.62 -20.02 -8.13
C MET A 339 -2.30 -20.50 -9.55
N LEU A 340 -1.11 -21.04 -9.80
CA LEU A 340 -0.74 -21.50 -11.14
C LEU A 340 -1.54 -22.73 -11.60
N ALA A 341 -1.91 -23.64 -10.70
CA ALA A 341 -2.81 -24.74 -11.05
C ALA A 341 -4.19 -24.21 -11.51
N LYS A 342 -4.75 -23.22 -10.81
CA LYS A 342 -6.00 -22.56 -11.21
C LYS A 342 -5.80 -21.73 -12.48
N ALA A 343 -4.62 -21.14 -12.69
CA ALA A 343 -4.28 -20.40 -13.90
C ALA A 343 -4.33 -21.29 -15.14
N ARG A 344 -3.74 -22.49 -15.07
CA ARG A 344 -3.83 -23.51 -16.14
C ARG A 344 -5.29 -23.88 -16.44
N LYS A 345 -6.11 -24.07 -15.40
CA LYS A 345 -7.54 -24.37 -15.55
C LYS A 345 -8.29 -23.24 -16.29
N ILE A 346 -8.11 -22.00 -15.87
CA ILE A 346 -8.74 -20.83 -16.52
C ILE A 346 -8.30 -20.71 -17.96
N MET A 347 -7.00 -20.87 -18.24
CA MET A 347 -6.48 -20.80 -19.60
C MET A 347 -7.07 -21.90 -20.50
N LYS A 348 -7.27 -23.13 -19.99
CA LYS A 348 -7.92 -24.22 -20.74
C LYS A 348 -9.41 -23.98 -20.98
N GLU A 349 -10.13 -23.45 -19.98
CA GLU A 349 -11.59 -23.33 -20.02
C GLU A 349 -12.07 -22.04 -20.70
N GLN A 350 -11.34 -20.94 -20.53
CA GLN A 350 -11.78 -19.61 -20.93
C GLN A 350 -10.93 -18.99 -22.05
N ASP A 351 -9.68 -19.44 -22.18
CA ASP A 351 -8.68 -18.98 -23.16
C ASP A 351 -8.70 -17.47 -23.43
N PRO A 352 -8.46 -16.63 -22.40
CA PRO A 352 -8.57 -15.18 -22.54
C PRO A 352 -7.41 -14.60 -23.37
N ASP A 353 -7.68 -13.51 -24.11
CA ASP A 353 -6.70 -12.73 -24.87
C ASP A 353 -5.80 -11.89 -23.95
N LEU A 354 -6.35 -11.37 -22.85
CA LEU A 354 -5.58 -10.82 -21.73
C LEU A 354 -5.72 -11.76 -20.53
N PHE A 355 -4.61 -12.34 -20.08
CA PHE A 355 -4.60 -13.12 -18.83
C PHE A 355 -3.67 -12.53 -17.79
N VAL A 356 -4.24 -12.10 -16.67
CA VAL A 356 -3.49 -11.60 -15.51
C VAL A 356 -3.47 -12.67 -14.42
N VAL A 357 -2.29 -12.96 -13.89
CA VAL A 357 -2.09 -13.94 -12.82
C VAL A 357 -1.32 -13.27 -11.68
N GLN A 358 -1.95 -13.16 -10.51
CA GLN A 358 -1.30 -12.70 -9.28
C GLN A 358 -0.69 -13.89 -8.53
N MET A 359 0.58 -13.76 -8.15
CA MET A 359 1.29 -14.61 -7.21
C MET A 359 1.49 -13.85 -5.90
N ILE A 360 1.18 -14.47 -4.76
CA ILE A 360 1.05 -13.79 -3.46
C ILE A 360 2.07 -14.27 -2.41
N GLY A 361 2.85 -15.31 -2.72
CA GLY A 361 3.76 -15.92 -1.76
C GLY A 361 4.82 -14.95 -1.23
N THR A 362 5.39 -14.13 -2.11
CA THR A 362 6.43 -13.14 -1.79
C THR A 362 5.92 -12.08 -0.82
N ASP A 363 4.78 -11.43 -1.11
CA ASP A 363 4.15 -10.46 -0.21
C ASP A 363 3.79 -11.06 1.16
N GLN A 364 3.19 -12.26 1.20
CA GLN A 364 2.86 -12.94 2.45
C GLN A 364 4.08 -13.19 3.36
N VAL A 365 5.21 -13.56 2.77
CA VAL A 365 6.47 -13.72 3.52
C VAL A 365 7.04 -12.38 3.92
N GLY A 366 6.99 -11.37 3.06
CA GLY A 366 7.36 -9.98 3.40
C GLY A 366 6.58 -9.45 4.61
N HIS A 367 5.29 -9.73 4.68
CA HIS A 367 4.43 -9.34 5.80
C HIS A 367 4.71 -10.10 7.10
N SER A 368 5.12 -11.36 7.03
CA SER A 368 5.27 -12.20 8.22
C SER A 368 6.70 -12.26 8.77
N ARG A 369 7.69 -12.10 7.90
CA ARG A 369 9.12 -12.24 8.21
C ARG A 369 9.88 -10.96 7.92
N GLY A 370 9.51 -10.23 6.88
CA GLY A 370 10.24 -9.06 6.37
C GLY A 370 11.23 -9.45 5.27
N VAL A 371 11.61 -8.47 4.45
CA VAL A 371 12.39 -8.67 3.22
C VAL A 371 13.83 -9.12 3.43
N LEU A 372 14.38 -8.92 4.64
CA LEU A 372 15.80 -9.17 4.94
C LEU A 372 16.13 -10.63 5.28
N TYR A 373 15.13 -11.52 5.30
CA TYR A 373 15.31 -12.93 5.64
C TYR A 373 15.36 -13.80 4.39
N ASP A 374 16.12 -14.90 4.48
CA ASP A 374 16.29 -15.87 3.39
C ASP A 374 14.95 -16.42 2.89
N ASP A 375 13.97 -16.63 3.78
CA ASP A 375 12.59 -17.01 3.42
C ASP A 375 11.99 -16.15 2.29
N TYR A 376 12.34 -14.85 2.23
CA TYR A 376 11.81 -13.92 1.23
C TYR A 376 12.50 -14.10 -0.13
N ILE A 377 13.82 -14.34 -0.15
CA ILE A 377 14.58 -14.67 -1.36
C ILE A 377 14.14 -16.02 -1.90
N GLU A 378 14.01 -17.03 -1.04
CA GLU A 378 13.50 -18.36 -1.40
C GLU A 378 12.14 -18.30 -2.10
N LYS A 379 11.25 -17.36 -1.71
CA LYS A 379 9.96 -17.18 -2.39
C LYS A 379 10.08 -16.55 -3.77
N ILE A 380 11.05 -15.68 -3.99
CA ILE A 380 11.34 -15.14 -5.31
C ILE A 380 11.90 -16.26 -6.22
N GLU A 381 12.78 -17.10 -5.70
CA GLU A 381 13.34 -18.26 -6.42
C GLU A 381 12.26 -19.34 -6.71
N GLU A 382 11.33 -19.55 -5.78
CA GLU A 382 10.16 -20.41 -6.01
C GLU A 382 9.26 -19.83 -7.12
N ALA A 383 9.03 -18.52 -7.12
CA ALA A 383 8.26 -17.86 -8.17
C ALA A 383 8.91 -18.04 -9.55
N ASP A 384 10.24 -17.95 -9.67
CA ASP A 384 10.99 -18.25 -10.90
C ASP A 384 10.68 -19.65 -11.44
N THR A 385 10.81 -20.67 -10.58
CA THR A 385 10.55 -22.07 -10.95
C THR A 385 9.11 -22.29 -11.38
N LEU A 386 8.17 -21.73 -10.60
CA LEU A 386 6.74 -21.86 -10.85
C LEU A 386 6.31 -21.18 -12.16
N ILE A 387 6.85 -19.99 -12.43
CA ILE A 387 6.59 -19.25 -13.66
C ILE A 387 7.18 -19.99 -14.86
N LYS A 388 8.39 -20.55 -14.74
CA LYS A 388 8.98 -21.42 -15.77
C LYS A 388 8.05 -22.56 -16.15
N ASP A 389 7.58 -23.32 -15.17
CA ASP A 389 6.68 -24.45 -15.40
C ASP A 389 5.36 -24.04 -16.06
N PHE A 390 4.85 -22.84 -15.76
CA PHE A 390 3.62 -22.32 -16.35
C PHE A 390 3.83 -21.84 -17.80
N VAL A 391 4.94 -21.13 -18.07
CA VAL A 391 5.27 -20.66 -19.42
C VAL A 391 5.61 -21.83 -20.34
N GLU A 392 6.43 -22.79 -19.92
CA GLU A 392 6.71 -24.01 -20.68
C GLU A 392 5.43 -24.79 -21.00
N TRP A 393 4.47 -24.81 -20.07
CA TRP A 393 3.16 -25.41 -20.32
C TRP A 393 2.33 -24.61 -21.35
N LEU A 394 2.36 -23.27 -21.32
CA LEU A 394 1.71 -22.44 -22.35
C LEU A 394 2.32 -22.69 -23.74
N GLU A 395 3.64 -22.84 -23.83
CA GLU A 395 4.35 -23.20 -25.07
C GLU A 395 3.88 -24.55 -25.61
N GLN A 396 3.81 -25.57 -24.75
CA GLN A 396 3.32 -26.91 -25.12
C GLN A 396 1.87 -26.92 -25.62
N GLU A 397 1.03 -26.03 -25.11
CA GLU A 397 -0.37 -25.89 -25.54
C GLU A 397 -0.50 -24.95 -26.77
N GLY A 398 0.60 -24.52 -27.38
CA GLY A 398 0.63 -23.66 -28.57
C GLY A 398 0.19 -22.23 -28.31
N LYS A 399 0.22 -21.78 -27.05
CA LYS A 399 -0.30 -20.46 -26.62
C LYS A 399 0.75 -19.37 -26.55
N MET A 400 1.99 -19.63 -26.97
CA MET A 400 3.09 -18.67 -26.87
C MET A 400 3.60 -18.13 -28.21
N GLU A 401 3.13 -18.65 -29.35
CA GLU A 401 3.63 -18.27 -30.69
C GLU A 401 3.57 -16.75 -30.95
N ASN A 402 2.43 -16.12 -30.65
CA ASN A 402 2.24 -14.67 -30.75
C ASN A 402 1.74 -14.06 -29.42
N THR A 403 2.47 -14.37 -28.35
CA THR A 403 2.14 -13.90 -27.00
C THR A 403 3.20 -12.93 -26.49
N THR A 404 2.74 -11.80 -25.95
CA THR A 404 3.56 -10.93 -25.12
C THR A 404 3.40 -11.31 -23.65
N LEU A 405 4.50 -11.66 -23.01
CA LEU A 405 4.61 -11.90 -21.57
C LEU A 405 5.07 -10.62 -20.87
N VAL A 406 4.39 -10.25 -19.79
CA VAL A 406 4.78 -9.15 -18.90
C VAL A 406 4.99 -9.74 -17.51
N ILE A 407 6.17 -9.56 -16.95
CA ILE A 407 6.47 -9.93 -15.56
C ILE A 407 6.69 -8.65 -14.77
N CYS A 408 5.96 -8.48 -13.68
CA CYS A 408 6.12 -7.30 -12.83
C CYS A 408 5.76 -7.56 -11.36
N ALA A 409 6.03 -6.58 -10.51
CA ALA A 409 5.40 -6.44 -9.20
C ALA A 409 4.47 -5.22 -9.19
N ASP A 410 3.47 -5.25 -8.31
CA ASP A 410 2.54 -4.14 -8.09
C ASP A 410 3.11 -3.09 -7.12
N HIS A 411 3.84 -3.53 -6.11
CA HIS A 411 4.70 -2.73 -5.24
C HIS A 411 5.87 -3.58 -4.72
N GLY A 412 6.87 -2.91 -4.14
CA GLY A 412 7.90 -3.60 -3.36
C GLY A 412 7.49 -3.74 -1.89
N GLN A 413 8.47 -3.84 -0.98
CA GLN A 413 8.24 -4.04 0.45
C GLN A 413 9.36 -3.34 1.24
N ALA A 414 9.00 -2.64 2.32
CA ALA A 414 9.96 -1.92 3.16
C ALA A 414 10.90 -2.87 3.94
N ASP A 415 11.96 -2.34 4.54
CA ASP A 415 12.93 -3.08 5.36
C ASP A 415 12.33 -3.77 6.61
N GLY A 416 11.08 -3.43 6.94
CA GLY A 416 10.32 -3.89 8.10
C GLY A 416 9.42 -5.11 7.83
N ILE A 417 8.81 -5.61 8.90
CA ILE A 417 7.73 -6.59 8.81
C ILE A 417 6.48 -5.84 8.36
N GLY A 418 5.93 -6.21 7.20
CA GLY A 418 4.65 -5.72 6.69
C GLY A 418 4.55 -4.22 6.42
N GLY A 419 5.65 -3.58 6.01
CA GLY A 419 5.65 -2.18 5.61
C GLY A 419 5.48 -2.04 4.11
N HIS A 420 4.27 -1.73 3.65
CA HIS A 420 4.06 -1.13 2.34
C HIS A 420 2.82 -0.23 2.31
N GLY A 421 2.82 0.76 1.43
CA GLY A 421 1.72 1.70 1.24
C GLY A 421 2.13 3.17 1.23
N HIS A 422 3.35 3.48 1.70
CA HIS A 422 3.83 4.86 1.85
C HIS A 422 5.07 5.19 1.01
N LEU A 423 5.51 4.24 0.16
CA LEU A 423 6.64 4.39 -0.76
C LEU A 423 7.97 4.59 -0.05
N ASP A 424 8.27 3.73 0.92
CA ASP A 424 9.67 3.52 1.29
C ASP A 424 10.51 3.17 0.05
N GLU A 425 11.83 3.35 0.12
CA GLU A 425 12.72 3.15 -1.03
C GLU A 425 12.55 1.75 -1.66
N GLY A 426 12.42 0.73 -0.80
CA GLY A 426 12.18 -0.65 -1.21
C GLY A 426 10.77 -0.96 -1.74
N GLU A 427 9.81 -0.03 -1.63
CA GLU A 427 8.43 -0.18 -2.12
C GLU A 427 8.22 0.45 -3.50
N ARG A 428 8.96 1.52 -3.81
CA ARG A 428 8.65 2.44 -4.91
C ARG A 428 8.95 1.85 -6.29
N PHE A 429 10.16 1.33 -6.48
CA PHE A 429 10.60 0.81 -7.76
C PHE A 429 10.41 -0.70 -7.80
N VAL A 430 9.67 -1.15 -8.81
CA VAL A 430 9.29 -2.56 -8.95
C VAL A 430 10.03 -3.22 -10.11
N PRO A 431 10.28 -4.54 -10.04
CA PRO A 431 10.63 -5.33 -11.22
C PRO A 431 9.54 -5.17 -12.29
N PHE A 432 9.95 -4.93 -13.53
CA PHE A 432 9.07 -4.88 -14.68
C PHE A 432 9.86 -5.19 -15.95
N PHE A 433 9.46 -6.22 -16.67
CA PHE A 433 10.03 -6.55 -17.97
C PHE A 433 9.01 -7.23 -18.87
N MET A 434 9.23 -7.08 -20.18
CA MET A 434 8.38 -7.63 -21.22
C MET A 434 9.20 -8.58 -22.09
N HIS A 435 8.58 -9.65 -22.57
CA HIS A 435 9.20 -10.64 -23.46
C HIS A 435 8.16 -11.14 -24.48
N GLY A 436 8.54 -11.27 -25.74
CA GLY A 436 7.63 -11.73 -26.80
C GLY A 436 8.20 -11.43 -28.19
N PRO A 437 7.53 -11.89 -29.26
CA PRO A 437 8.01 -11.72 -30.64
C PRO A 437 8.11 -10.25 -31.05
N HIS A 438 7.21 -9.40 -30.54
CA HIS A 438 7.16 -7.97 -30.83
C HIS A 438 7.93 -7.10 -29.82
N ILE A 439 8.63 -7.72 -28.86
CA ILE A 439 9.36 -7.01 -27.81
C ILE A 439 10.84 -6.97 -28.12
N ALA A 440 11.47 -5.80 -28.00
CA ALA A 440 12.89 -5.61 -28.26
C ALA A 440 13.72 -6.47 -27.30
N LYS A 441 14.71 -7.20 -27.83
CA LYS A 441 15.54 -8.14 -27.07
C LYS A 441 16.78 -7.44 -26.52
N GLY A 442 17.12 -7.74 -25.26
CA GLY A 442 18.30 -7.18 -24.59
C GLY A 442 18.22 -5.67 -24.32
N ASN A 443 17.03 -5.07 -24.43
CA ASN A 443 16.85 -3.64 -24.22
C ASN A 443 16.67 -3.33 -22.73
N LYS A 444 17.24 -2.21 -22.27
CA LYS A 444 17.13 -1.74 -20.89
C LYS A 444 16.71 -0.28 -20.89
N VAL A 445 15.47 -0.02 -20.50
CA VAL A 445 14.89 1.32 -20.46
C VAL A 445 15.22 1.97 -19.13
N GLN A 446 15.98 3.07 -19.19
CA GLN A 446 16.36 3.87 -18.03
C GLN A 446 15.35 4.99 -17.73
N GLU A 447 14.52 5.39 -18.71
CA GLU A 447 13.48 6.39 -18.49
C GLU A 447 12.53 5.94 -17.36
N LYS A 448 12.04 6.91 -16.57
CA LYS A 448 11.07 6.64 -15.51
C LYS A 448 9.69 6.43 -16.12
N HIS A 449 9.11 5.28 -15.81
CA HIS A 449 7.72 4.95 -16.14
C HIS A 449 6.95 4.61 -14.88
N SER A 450 5.62 4.57 -14.99
CA SER A 450 4.76 4.17 -13.87
C SER A 450 3.89 2.99 -14.29
N LEU A 451 3.50 2.15 -13.33
CA LEU A 451 2.61 1.01 -13.56
C LEU A 451 1.29 1.36 -14.25
N VAL A 452 0.83 2.62 -14.19
CA VAL A 452 -0.32 3.10 -14.99
C VAL A 452 -0.09 3.00 -16.50
N SER A 453 1.14 2.85 -16.96
CA SER A 453 1.49 2.59 -18.37
C SER A 453 1.08 1.20 -18.85
N LEU A 454 0.73 0.27 -17.95
CA LEU A 454 0.39 -1.10 -18.33
C LEU A 454 -0.89 -1.19 -19.15
N ALA A 455 -2.03 -0.66 -18.68
CA ALA A 455 -3.29 -0.70 -19.42
C ALA A 455 -3.22 -0.12 -20.85
N PRO A 456 -2.66 1.09 -21.09
CA PRO A 456 -2.55 1.61 -22.45
C PRO A 456 -1.57 0.79 -23.31
N THR A 457 -0.53 0.19 -22.72
CA THR A 457 0.36 -0.73 -23.43
C THR A 457 -0.36 -2.01 -23.85
N ILE A 458 -1.18 -2.60 -22.96
CA ILE A 458 -2.01 -3.76 -23.30
C ILE A 458 -3.00 -3.41 -24.42
N SER A 459 -3.59 -2.21 -24.37
CA SER A 459 -4.51 -1.71 -25.40
C SER A 459 -3.83 -1.71 -26.77
N TYR A 460 -2.62 -1.16 -26.84
CA TYR A 460 -1.82 -1.11 -28.06
C TYR A 460 -1.44 -2.52 -28.56
N LEU A 461 -0.99 -3.41 -27.66
CA LEU A 461 -0.62 -4.78 -28.01
C LEU A 461 -1.80 -5.61 -28.50
N LEU A 462 -3.01 -5.40 -27.96
CA LEU A 462 -4.20 -6.17 -28.29
C LEU A 462 -5.16 -5.45 -29.24
N GLY A 463 -4.82 -4.27 -29.77
CA GLY A 463 -5.68 -3.56 -30.72
C GLY A 463 -6.99 -3.05 -30.12
N ALA A 464 -7.03 -2.79 -28.81
CA ALA A 464 -8.19 -2.24 -28.12
C ALA A 464 -8.04 -0.73 -27.94
N PRO A 465 -9.13 0.06 -27.89
CA PRO A 465 -9.03 1.49 -27.57
C PRO A 465 -8.42 1.70 -26.18
N TYR A 466 -7.72 2.81 -25.96
CA TYR A 466 -7.26 3.14 -24.61
C TYR A 466 -8.44 3.34 -23.66
N PRO A 467 -8.34 2.91 -22.38
CA PRO A 467 -9.35 3.23 -21.38
C PRO A 467 -9.55 4.75 -21.31
N SER A 468 -10.80 5.21 -21.30
CA SER A 468 -11.16 6.63 -21.46
C SER A 468 -10.53 7.59 -20.45
N SER A 469 -10.12 7.12 -19.27
CA SER A 469 -9.43 7.92 -18.25
C SER A 469 -7.96 7.57 -18.09
N SER A 470 -7.39 6.74 -18.98
CA SER A 470 -5.98 6.34 -18.92
C SER A 470 -5.08 7.57 -19.07
N ARG A 471 -4.00 7.59 -18.29
CA ARG A 471 -2.95 8.62 -18.26
C ARG A 471 -1.56 8.06 -18.50
N GLY A 472 -1.38 6.74 -18.36
CA GLY A 472 -0.11 6.09 -18.59
C GLY A 472 0.41 6.32 -20.01
N LYS A 473 1.72 6.52 -20.15
CA LYS A 473 2.37 6.48 -21.46
C LYS A 473 2.35 5.04 -21.99
N VAL A 474 2.12 4.86 -23.29
CA VAL A 474 2.34 3.56 -23.94
C VAL A 474 3.84 3.25 -23.91
N LEU A 475 4.20 2.03 -23.51
CA LEU A 475 5.58 1.57 -23.38
C LEU A 475 6.19 1.21 -24.75
N VAL A 476 6.21 2.18 -25.67
CA VAL A 476 6.71 2.01 -27.04
C VAL A 476 8.20 1.67 -27.09
N ASP A 477 8.97 2.04 -26.07
CA ASP A 477 10.40 1.72 -25.97
C ASP A 477 10.70 0.22 -25.90
N ALA A 478 9.71 -0.59 -25.51
CA ALA A 478 9.82 -2.05 -25.52
C ALA A 478 9.40 -2.68 -26.85
N ILE A 479 8.76 -1.95 -27.75
CA ILE A 479 8.14 -2.52 -28.93
C ILE A 479 9.10 -2.45 -30.11
N GLN A 480 9.29 -3.57 -30.80
CA GLN A 480 9.98 -3.59 -32.08
C GLN A 480 9.08 -2.92 -33.11
N ILE A 481 9.42 -1.69 -33.49
CA ILE A 481 8.73 -1.02 -34.58
C ILE A 481 9.32 -1.53 -35.90
N GLU A 482 8.59 -2.38 -36.61
CA GLU A 482 8.93 -2.67 -38.00
C GLU A 482 8.62 -1.44 -38.87
N ARG A 483 9.45 -1.20 -39.89
CA ARG A 483 9.30 -0.03 -40.80
C ARG A 483 7.94 0.02 -41.52
N SER A 484 7.15 -1.05 -41.51
CA SER A 484 5.79 -1.10 -42.05
C SER A 484 4.76 -0.36 -41.20
N ASP A 485 5.00 -0.22 -39.90
CA ASP A 485 3.98 0.21 -38.93
C ASP A 485 4.02 1.73 -38.66
N LEU A 486 4.93 2.44 -39.34
CA LEU A 486 5.12 3.89 -39.27
C LEU A 486 4.40 4.66 -40.39
N LYS A 487 3.34 4.09 -40.98
CA LYS A 487 2.63 4.70 -42.12
C LYS A 487 1.28 5.26 -41.78
#